data_AF-A0A9P6JYZ8-F1
#
_entry.id   AF-A0A9P6JYZ8-F1
#
_cell.length_a   1.000
_cell.length_b   1.000
_cell.length_c   1.000
_cell.angle_alpha   90.00
_cell.angle_beta   90.00
_cell.angle_gamma   90.00
#
_symmetry.space_group_name_H-M   'P 1'
#
loop_
_entity.id
_entity.type
_entity.pdbx_description
1 polymer ?
#
loop_
_entity_poly.entity_id
_entity_poly.type
_entity_poly.pdbx_seq_one_letter_code
_entity_poly.pdbx_strand_id
1 'polypeptide(L)'
;MILLDYHNRIIEDTLKTRFNPENKPKPVDMSIVDFDGVSYHLSTLDDDDAKLNLSIRWKCWNELVQYGALDVLKREYSRWIIDPEHGYDFTLQFDLNNIGGDPEDVIRRVSLLKRNAMAAPFERAFDAQSLAEQEDHWDPSSSQLMTIHYRDGEAIYVQNQQDRVTVIFSTLFKEETDRVFAKVFLQ
;
A
#
# COMPACT_ATOMS: atom_id res chain seq x y z
N MET A 1 -21.26 2.61 7.72
CA MET A 1 -20.08 3.27 7.14
C MET A 1 -20.23 3.18 5.63
N ILE A 2 -20.36 4.30 4.91
CA ILE A 2 -20.65 4.29 3.46
C ILE A 2 -19.35 4.19 2.65
N LEU A 3 -18.33 4.96 3.03
CA LEU A 3 -16.98 4.83 2.48
C LEU A 3 -16.18 3.85 3.34
N LEU A 4 -15.33 3.05 2.71
CA LEU A 4 -14.36 2.22 3.42
C LEU A 4 -13.24 3.09 4.01
N ASP A 5 -12.73 2.69 5.17
CA ASP A 5 -11.55 3.33 5.74
C ASP A 5 -10.32 3.01 4.88
N TYR A 6 -9.42 3.98 4.77
CA TYR A 6 -8.25 3.93 3.88
C TYR A 6 -6.96 3.48 4.59
N HIS A 7 -7.02 3.28 5.91
CA HIS A 7 -5.92 2.82 6.75
C HIS A 7 -6.26 1.46 7.38
N ASN A 8 -5.23 0.68 7.69
CA ASN A 8 -5.43 -0.56 8.43
C ASN A 8 -5.63 -0.26 9.93
N ARG A 9 -6.88 -0.40 10.38
CA ARG A 9 -7.27 -0.13 11.76
C ARG A 9 -6.60 -1.04 12.79
N ILE A 10 -6.34 -2.30 12.45
CA ILE A 10 -5.68 -3.25 13.37
C ILE A 10 -4.23 -2.81 13.63
N ILE A 11 -3.51 -2.44 12.57
CA ILE A 11 -2.15 -1.89 12.69
C ILE A 11 -2.21 -0.60 13.50
N GLU A 12 -3.12 0.32 13.19
CA GLU A 12 -3.23 1.60 13.89
C GLU A 12 -3.50 1.44 15.39
N ASP A 13 -4.52 0.65 15.77
CA ASP A 13 -4.91 0.44 17.16
C ASP A 13 -3.81 -0.30 17.94
N THR A 14 -3.12 -1.24 17.31
CA THR A 14 -1.99 -1.97 17.92
C THR A 14 -0.82 -1.03 18.17
N LEU A 15 -0.45 -0.20 17.18
CA LEU A 15 0.61 0.78 17.33
C LEU A 15 0.25 1.85 18.37
N LYS A 16 -0.98 2.39 18.38
CA LYS A 16 -1.46 3.33 19.42
C LYS A 16 -1.30 2.76 20.82
N THR A 17 -1.63 1.49 20.99
CA THR A 17 -1.48 0.80 22.28
C THR A 17 -0.01 0.66 22.65
N ARG A 18 0.88 0.42 21.70
CA ARG A 18 2.32 0.19 21.93
C ARG A 18 3.12 1.47 22.13
N PHE A 19 2.76 2.55 21.44
CA PHE A 19 3.40 3.86 21.61
C PHE A 19 2.90 4.63 22.85
N ASN A 20 1.86 4.15 23.53
CA ASN A 20 1.43 4.76 24.79
C ASN A 20 2.47 4.46 25.89
N PRO A 21 3.14 5.48 26.46
CA PRO A 21 4.18 5.30 27.47
C PRO A 21 3.67 4.72 28.79
N GLU A 22 2.37 4.74 29.05
CA GLU A 22 1.75 4.10 30.22
C GLU A 22 1.71 2.58 30.10
N ASN A 23 1.82 2.05 28.87
CA ASN A 23 1.81 0.62 28.61
C ASN A 23 3.22 0.06 28.64
N LYS A 24 3.44 -0.98 29.45
CA LYS A 24 4.70 -1.75 29.40
C LYS A 24 4.84 -2.43 28.03
N PRO A 25 6.03 -2.42 27.40
CA PRO A 25 6.31 -3.23 26.23
C PRO A 25 5.95 -4.69 26.52
N LYS A 26 5.20 -5.29 25.60
CA LYS A 26 4.83 -6.70 25.65
C LYS A 26 5.17 -7.30 24.29
N PRO A 27 5.71 -8.53 24.26
CA PRO A 27 5.99 -9.21 23.01
C PRO A 27 4.71 -9.29 22.17
N VAL A 28 4.89 -9.09 20.87
CA VAL A 28 3.82 -9.22 19.86
C VAL A 28 4.32 -10.17 18.79
N ASP A 29 3.44 -11.05 18.39
CA ASP A 29 3.55 -11.84 17.17
C ASP A 29 2.13 -11.99 16.66
N MET A 30 1.81 -11.28 15.58
CA MET A 30 0.49 -11.34 14.98
C MET A 30 0.53 -11.24 13.46
N SER A 31 -0.26 -12.10 12.82
CA SER A 31 -0.54 -12.03 11.39
C SER A 31 -1.87 -11.30 11.16
N ILE A 32 -1.87 -10.34 10.25
CA ILE A 32 -3.03 -9.53 9.89
C ILE A 32 -3.31 -9.72 8.40
N VAL A 33 -4.59 -9.85 8.02
CA VAL A 33 -5.01 -9.92 6.63
C VAL A 33 -5.80 -8.67 6.28
N ASP A 34 -5.57 -8.14 5.09
CA ASP A 34 -6.26 -6.96 4.55
C ASP A 34 -6.92 -7.34 3.20
N PHE A 35 -7.68 -6.41 2.63
CA PHE A 35 -8.26 -6.59 1.29
C PHE A 35 -7.16 -6.89 0.25
N ASP A 36 -7.58 -7.48 -0.86
CA ASP A 36 -6.70 -7.77 -2.02
C ASP A 36 -5.61 -8.82 -1.74
N GLY A 37 -5.85 -9.69 -0.75
CA GLY A 37 -4.93 -10.78 -0.41
C GLY A 37 -3.62 -10.31 0.22
N VAL A 38 -3.57 -9.06 0.70
CA VAL A 38 -2.43 -8.53 1.43
C VAL A 38 -2.36 -9.18 2.81
N SER A 39 -1.17 -9.63 3.20
CA SER A 39 -0.88 -10.14 4.53
C SER A 39 0.18 -9.27 5.19
N TYR A 40 -0.02 -8.93 6.45
CA TYR A 40 0.98 -8.31 7.29
C TYR A 40 1.42 -9.24 8.40
N HIS A 41 2.64 -9.03 8.86
CA HIS A 41 3.17 -9.64 10.07
C HIS A 41 3.73 -8.54 10.94
N LEU A 42 3.21 -8.44 12.16
CA LEU A 42 3.65 -7.50 13.16
C LEU A 42 4.28 -8.29 14.30
N SER A 43 5.57 -8.13 14.51
CA SER A 43 6.32 -8.89 15.51
C SER A 43 7.33 -8.03 16.27
N THR A 44 7.58 -8.37 17.53
CA THR A 44 8.71 -7.83 18.28
C THR A 44 9.98 -8.63 17.97
N LEU A 45 11.15 -7.99 18.01
CA LEU A 45 12.42 -8.70 17.85
C LEU A 45 12.67 -9.61 19.07
N ASP A 46 13.13 -10.85 18.86
CA ASP A 46 13.23 -11.89 19.90
C ASP A 46 13.97 -11.46 21.18
N ASP A 47 14.93 -10.53 21.06
CA ASP A 47 15.76 -10.04 22.15
C ASP A 47 15.44 -8.59 22.59
N ASP A 48 14.48 -7.93 21.94
CA ASP A 48 14.19 -6.51 22.17
C ASP A 48 12.70 -6.17 21.98
N ASP A 49 11.94 -6.21 23.09
CA ASP A 49 10.53 -5.82 23.15
C ASP A 49 10.28 -4.35 22.76
N ALA A 50 11.31 -3.51 22.69
CA ALA A 50 11.20 -2.15 22.23
C ALA A 50 11.25 -2.01 20.70
N LYS A 51 11.65 -3.05 19.97
CA LYS A 51 11.71 -3.03 18.51
C LYS A 51 10.58 -3.81 17.89
N LEU A 52 9.87 -3.16 16.98
CA LEU A 52 8.71 -3.70 16.30
C LEU A 52 8.95 -3.75 14.80
N ASN A 53 8.78 -4.93 14.23
CA ASN A 53 8.83 -5.17 12.78
C ASN A 53 7.41 -5.25 12.24
N LEU A 54 7.13 -4.49 11.18
CA LEU A 54 5.94 -4.63 10.35
C LEU A 54 6.37 -5.06 8.96
N SER A 55 6.07 -6.30 8.61
CA SER A 55 6.34 -6.88 7.29
C SER A 55 5.04 -6.96 6.49
N ILE A 56 5.11 -6.66 5.20
CA ILE A 56 3.99 -6.80 4.25
C ILE A 56 4.34 -7.85 3.19
N ARG A 57 3.36 -8.68 2.85
CA ARG A 57 3.41 -9.62 1.74
C ARG A 57 2.24 -9.37 0.80
N TRP A 58 2.52 -9.22 -0.48
CA TRP A 58 1.53 -8.91 -1.50
C TRP A 58 1.90 -9.50 -2.86
N LYS A 59 0.96 -10.23 -3.47
CA LYS A 59 1.17 -10.92 -4.75
C LYS A 59 1.67 -10.01 -5.89
N CYS A 60 1.17 -8.78 -6.00
CA CYS A 60 1.56 -7.84 -7.06
C CYS A 60 2.78 -6.98 -6.71
N TRP A 61 3.52 -7.31 -5.64
CA TRP A 61 4.65 -6.48 -5.17
C TRP A 61 5.67 -6.19 -6.26
N ASN A 62 6.08 -7.19 -7.03
CA ASN A 62 7.08 -7.02 -8.10
C ASN A 62 6.62 -6.04 -9.18
N GLU A 63 5.33 -6.02 -9.50
CA GLU A 63 4.73 -5.07 -10.45
C GLU A 63 4.75 -3.65 -9.86
N LEU A 64 4.38 -3.51 -8.58
CA LEU A 64 4.45 -2.23 -7.87
C LEU A 64 5.88 -1.69 -7.83
N VAL A 65 6.87 -2.54 -7.57
CA VAL A 65 8.30 -2.17 -7.59
C VAL A 65 8.72 -1.71 -8.98
N GLN A 66 8.31 -2.42 -10.04
CA GLN A 66 8.56 -2.02 -11.43
C GLN A 66 8.01 -0.62 -11.74
N TYR A 67 6.91 -0.24 -11.10
CA TYR A 67 6.26 1.06 -11.28
C TYR A 67 6.70 2.13 -10.27
N GLY A 68 7.73 1.86 -9.44
CA GLY A 68 8.35 2.86 -8.57
C GLY A 68 7.89 2.84 -7.11
N ALA A 69 7.25 1.77 -6.63
CA ALA A 69 6.79 1.68 -5.25
C ALA A 69 7.92 1.89 -4.24
N LEU A 70 9.14 1.40 -4.50
CA LEU A 70 10.26 1.60 -3.59
C LEU A 70 10.63 3.08 -3.42
N ASP A 71 10.47 3.91 -4.44
CA ASP A 71 10.82 5.33 -4.35
C ASP A 71 9.80 6.08 -3.49
N VAL A 72 8.51 5.79 -3.66
CA VAL A 72 7.44 6.29 -2.80
C VAL A 72 7.64 5.83 -1.35
N LEU A 73 7.94 4.55 -1.13
CA LEU A 73 8.14 4.02 0.21
C LEU A 73 9.42 4.57 0.88
N LYS A 74 10.50 4.79 0.13
CA LYS A 74 11.70 5.47 0.64
C LYS A 74 11.39 6.91 1.03
N ARG A 75 10.61 7.63 0.22
CA ARG A 75 10.17 9.00 0.52
C ARG A 75 9.39 9.05 1.84
N GLU A 76 8.48 8.11 2.07
CA GLU A 76 7.60 8.11 3.25
C GLU A 76 8.25 7.51 4.51
N TYR A 77 9.08 6.47 4.35
CA TYR A 77 9.50 5.58 5.45
C TYR A 77 11.01 5.38 5.58
N SER A 78 11.87 6.04 4.80
CA SER A 78 13.34 5.82 4.74
C SER A 78 14.04 5.47 6.04
N ARG A 79 13.64 6.07 7.18
CA ARG A 79 14.24 5.86 8.51
C ARG A 79 13.99 4.48 9.11
N TRP A 80 12.92 3.82 8.69
CA TRP A 80 12.43 2.58 9.28
C TRP A 80 12.61 1.38 8.35
N ILE A 81 13.08 1.59 7.12
CA ILE A 81 13.25 0.50 6.15
C ILE A 81 14.43 -0.36 6.57
N ILE A 82 14.20 -1.67 6.66
CA ILE A 82 15.23 -2.69 6.87
C ILE A 82 15.15 -3.75 5.77
N ASP A 83 16.07 -4.71 5.80
CA ASP A 83 15.99 -5.87 4.91
C ASP A 83 14.66 -6.63 5.15
N PRO A 84 13.95 -7.04 4.09
CA PRO A 84 12.68 -7.74 4.22
C PRO A 84 12.81 -9.02 5.03
N GLU A 85 11.82 -9.25 5.90
CA GLU A 85 11.65 -10.51 6.61
C GLU A 85 11.48 -11.68 5.63
N HIS A 86 12.04 -12.84 5.96
CA HIS A 86 11.95 -14.01 5.10
C HIS A 86 10.49 -14.40 4.81
N GLY A 87 10.12 -14.43 3.53
CA GLY A 87 8.77 -14.74 3.08
C GLY A 87 7.84 -13.52 2.98
N TYR A 88 8.36 -12.32 3.23
CA TYR A 88 7.68 -11.03 3.04
C TYR A 88 8.42 -10.19 2.00
N ASP A 89 7.72 -9.21 1.46
CA ASP A 89 8.18 -8.40 0.35
C ASP A 89 8.87 -7.10 0.81
N PHE A 90 8.46 -6.58 1.96
CA PHE A 90 8.97 -5.33 2.53
C PHE A 90 8.75 -5.29 4.03
N THR A 91 9.73 -4.74 4.77
CA THR A 91 9.69 -4.67 6.24
C THR A 91 10.09 -3.29 6.73
N LEU A 92 9.33 -2.80 7.71
CA LEU A 92 9.63 -1.61 8.49
C LEU A 92 9.96 -2.00 9.93
N GLN A 93 11.00 -1.41 10.50
CA GLN A 93 11.36 -1.56 11.91
C GLN A 93 11.29 -0.20 12.63
N PHE A 94 10.62 -0.19 13.77
CA PHE A 94 10.49 0.98 14.63
C PHE A 94 11.03 0.66 16.03
N ASP A 95 11.74 1.61 16.61
CA ASP A 95 12.14 1.57 18.03
C ASP A 95 11.15 2.42 18.83
N LEU A 96 10.46 1.78 19.80
CA LEU A 96 9.50 2.43 20.70
C LEU A 96 10.16 3.52 21.56
N ASN A 97 11.47 3.42 21.84
CA ASN A 97 12.20 4.41 22.62
C ASN A 97 12.69 5.58 21.76
N ASN A 98 12.89 5.36 20.45
CA ASN A 98 13.43 6.36 19.54
C ASN A 98 12.80 6.25 18.15
N ILE A 99 11.53 6.63 18.07
CA ILE A 99 10.75 6.55 16.82
C ILE A 99 11.22 7.56 15.75
N GLY A 100 11.91 8.62 16.16
CA GLY A 100 12.45 9.66 15.28
C GLY A 100 11.39 10.62 14.72
N GLY A 101 10.28 10.85 15.42
CA GLY A 101 9.17 11.70 15.00
C GLY A 101 8.05 11.76 16.03
N ASP A 102 6.93 12.41 15.68
CA ASP A 102 5.71 12.39 16.48
C ASP A 102 5.01 11.02 16.36
N PRO A 103 4.73 10.29 17.46
CA PRO A 103 4.13 8.96 17.41
C PRO A 103 2.82 8.89 16.63
N GLU A 104 1.94 9.87 16.76
CA GLU A 104 0.65 9.88 16.04
C GLU A 104 0.85 9.93 14.53
N ASP A 105 1.77 10.78 14.06
CA ASP A 105 2.11 10.86 12.64
C ASP A 105 2.74 9.57 12.11
N VAL A 106 3.59 8.91 12.89
CA VAL A 106 4.18 7.62 12.49
C VAL A 106 3.09 6.55 12.40
N ILE A 107 2.26 6.41 13.42
CA ILE A 107 1.12 5.49 13.44
C ILE A 107 0.25 5.68 12.18
N ARG A 108 -0.10 6.94 11.89
CA ARG A 108 -0.93 7.29 10.73
C ARG A 108 -0.24 6.96 9.41
N ARG A 109 1.06 7.20 9.26
CA ARG A 109 1.79 6.86 8.02
C ARG A 109 1.93 5.35 7.85
N VAL A 110 2.21 4.62 8.91
CA VAL A 110 2.46 3.18 8.86
C VAL A 110 1.17 2.41 8.57
N SER A 111 0.03 2.84 9.11
CA SER A 111 -1.27 2.25 8.81
C SER A 111 -1.70 2.42 7.34
N LEU A 112 -1.02 3.30 6.58
CA LEU A 112 -1.24 3.56 5.15
C LEU A 112 -0.29 2.80 4.22
N LEU A 113 0.49 1.84 4.73
CA LEU A 113 1.55 1.17 3.96
C LEU A 113 1.06 0.61 2.61
N LYS A 114 -0.07 -0.11 2.59
CA LYS A 114 -0.65 -0.62 1.34
C LYS A 114 -1.02 0.49 0.37
N ARG A 115 -1.68 1.54 0.86
CA ARG A 115 -2.11 2.70 0.06
C ARG A 115 -0.90 3.41 -0.55
N ASN A 116 0.18 3.56 0.21
CA ASN A 116 1.39 4.23 -0.26
C ASN A 116 2.15 3.37 -1.29
N ALA A 117 2.23 2.05 -1.10
CA ALA A 117 2.81 1.16 -2.11
C ALA A 117 2.00 1.17 -3.43
N MET A 118 0.67 1.15 -3.32
CA MET A 118 -0.25 1.20 -4.47
C MET A 118 -0.30 2.57 -5.15
N ALA A 119 0.16 3.65 -4.49
CA ALA A 119 0.14 4.99 -5.07
C ALA A 119 1.13 5.16 -6.23
N ALA A 120 2.23 4.39 -6.26
CA ALA A 120 3.33 4.61 -7.21
C ALA A 120 2.91 4.54 -8.69
N PRO A 121 2.14 3.54 -9.16
CA PRO A 121 1.62 3.54 -10.54
C PRO A 121 0.77 4.78 -10.88
N PHE A 122 0.02 5.31 -9.91
CA PHE A 122 -0.82 6.49 -10.13
C PHE A 122 0.00 7.77 -10.17
N GLU A 123 0.93 7.96 -9.21
CA GLU A 123 1.86 9.09 -9.21
C GLU A 123 2.63 9.15 -10.54
N ARG A 124 3.17 8.01 -10.98
CA ARG A 124 3.88 7.90 -12.25
C ARG A 124 3.00 8.24 -13.46
N ALA A 125 1.73 7.80 -13.47
CA ALA A 125 0.82 8.12 -14.55
C ALA A 125 0.46 9.61 -14.59
N PHE A 126 0.29 10.24 -13.42
CA PHE A 126 0.00 11.68 -13.32
C PHE A 126 1.21 12.52 -13.75
N ASP A 127 2.42 12.16 -13.31
CA ASP A 127 3.65 12.83 -13.74
C ASP A 127 3.82 12.73 -15.26
N ALA A 128 3.63 11.53 -15.83
CA ALA A 128 3.71 11.31 -17.27
C ALA A 128 2.63 12.07 -18.05
N GLN A 129 1.41 12.18 -17.53
CA GLN A 129 0.36 12.99 -18.14
C GLN A 129 0.69 14.49 -18.09
N SER A 130 1.23 14.98 -16.97
CA SER A 130 1.60 16.40 -16.82
C SER A 130 2.67 16.85 -17.82
N LEU A 131 3.55 15.93 -18.21
CA LEU A 131 4.55 16.15 -19.26
C LEU A 131 3.92 16.08 -20.64
N ALA A 132 3.07 15.07 -20.89
CA ALA A 132 2.38 14.88 -22.17
C ALA A 132 1.48 16.07 -22.54
N GLU A 133 0.84 16.72 -21.57
CA GLU A 133 0.00 17.90 -21.78
C GLU A 133 0.79 19.10 -22.34
N GLN A 134 2.10 19.16 -22.08
CA GLN A 134 2.97 20.25 -22.55
C GLN A 134 3.55 19.97 -23.95
N GLU A 135 3.34 18.77 -24.49
CA GLU A 135 3.83 18.40 -25.82
C GLU A 135 2.87 18.87 -26.92
N ASP A 136 3.40 19.59 -27.92
CA ASP A 136 2.63 19.99 -29.12
C ASP A 136 2.13 18.78 -29.93
N HIS A 137 2.92 17.71 -29.96
CA HIS A 137 2.65 16.47 -30.69
C HIS A 137 2.94 15.26 -29.80
N TRP A 138 1.94 14.86 -29.02
CA TRP A 138 2.02 13.67 -28.18
C TRP A 138 1.89 12.39 -29.01
N ASP A 139 2.82 11.46 -28.81
CA ASP A 139 2.74 10.12 -29.40
C ASP A 139 2.09 9.14 -28.41
N PRO A 140 0.91 8.56 -28.74
CA PRO A 140 0.27 7.55 -27.89
C PRO A 140 1.11 6.32 -27.61
N SER A 141 2.07 5.98 -28.49
CA SER A 141 2.96 4.83 -28.31
C SER A 141 4.00 5.03 -27.19
N SER A 142 4.24 6.28 -26.78
CA SER A 142 5.11 6.63 -25.66
C SER A 142 4.50 6.27 -24.29
N SER A 143 3.18 6.10 -24.24
CA SER A 143 2.48 5.80 -22.99
C SER A 143 2.63 4.33 -22.59
N GLN A 144 3.16 4.12 -21.39
CA GLN A 144 3.26 2.80 -20.79
C GLN A 144 1.93 2.38 -20.17
N LEU A 145 1.38 1.25 -20.63
CA LEU A 145 0.27 0.56 -19.94
C LEU A 145 0.82 -0.16 -18.69
N MET A 146 0.46 0.34 -17.51
CA MET A 146 0.79 -0.30 -16.24
C MET A 146 -0.33 -1.27 -15.85
N THR A 147 0.02 -2.51 -15.54
CA THR A 147 -0.93 -3.57 -15.19
C THR A 147 -0.63 -4.09 -13.80
N ILE A 148 -1.62 -4.09 -12.92
CA ILE A 148 -1.47 -4.48 -11.51
C ILE A 148 -2.45 -5.62 -11.22
N HIS A 149 -1.95 -6.84 -11.06
CA HIS A 149 -2.74 -8.03 -10.72
C HIS A 149 -2.94 -8.13 -9.20
N TYR A 150 -3.75 -7.22 -8.66
CA TYR A 150 -3.96 -7.09 -7.22
C TYR A 150 -4.71 -8.28 -6.60
N ARG A 151 -5.51 -9.04 -7.38
CA ARG A 151 -6.21 -10.26 -6.97
C ARG A 151 -6.21 -11.30 -8.09
N ASP A 152 -6.48 -12.55 -7.74
CA ASP A 152 -6.54 -13.63 -8.73
C ASP A 152 -7.69 -13.40 -9.71
N GLY A 153 -7.36 -13.18 -10.98
CA GLY A 153 -8.31 -12.92 -12.06
C GLY A 153 -8.82 -11.48 -12.15
N GLU A 154 -8.38 -10.58 -11.26
CA GLU A 154 -8.71 -9.15 -11.31
C GLU A 154 -7.43 -8.34 -11.58
N ALA A 155 -7.58 -7.20 -12.24
CA ALA A 155 -6.46 -6.33 -12.58
C ALA A 155 -6.87 -4.86 -12.60
N ILE A 156 -5.92 -3.99 -12.26
CA ILE A 156 -6.02 -2.54 -12.47
C ILE A 156 -5.09 -2.20 -13.61
N TYR A 157 -5.61 -1.51 -14.62
CA TYR A 157 -4.82 -0.95 -15.70
C TYR A 157 -4.77 0.55 -15.55
N VAL A 158 -3.56 1.12 -15.61
CA VAL A 158 -3.33 2.56 -15.52
C VAL A 158 -2.54 2.99 -16.75
N GLN A 159 -3.07 3.99 -17.46
CA GLN A 159 -2.42 4.55 -18.64
C GLN A 159 -2.68 6.05 -18.74
N ASN A 160 -1.63 6.83 -19.00
CA ASN A 160 -1.78 8.24 -19.31
C ASN A 160 -2.11 8.46 -20.79
N GLN A 161 -2.88 9.49 -21.07
CA GLN A 161 -3.07 10.08 -22.38
C GLN A 161 -2.56 11.53 -22.35
N GLN A 162 -2.64 12.26 -23.45
CA GLN A 162 -2.22 13.66 -23.51
C GLN A 162 -2.98 14.54 -22.49
N ASP A 163 -4.30 14.38 -22.42
CA ASP A 163 -5.19 15.26 -21.64
C ASP A 163 -5.81 14.62 -20.40
N ARG A 164 -5.50 13.34 -20.12
CA ARG A 164 -6.15 12.58 -19.04
C ARG A 164 -5.33 11.36 -18.61
N VAL A 165 -5.67 10.80 -17.46
CA VAL A 165 -5.24 9.46 -17.04
C VAL A 165 -6.45 8.54 -17.01
N THR A 166 -6.33 7.37 -17.64
CA THR A 166 -7.36 6.34 -17.65
C THR A 166 -6.99 5.23 -16.68
N VAL A 167 -7.93 4.89 -15.79
CA VAL A 167 -7.80 3.77 -14.86
C VAL A 167 -8.95 2.80 -15.13
N ILE A 168 -8.62 1.55 -15.45
CA ILE A 168 -9.60 0.50 -15.73
C ILE A 168 -9.50 -0.55 -14.63
N PHE A 169 -10.60 -0.77 -13.91
CA PHE A 169 -10.73 -1.86 -12.96
C PHE A 169 -11.40 -3.05 -13.64
N SER A 170 -10.64 -4.12 -13.84
CA SER A 170 -11.16 -5.41 -14.28
C SER A 170 -11.45 -6.26 -13.05
N THR A 171 -12.71 -6.30 -12.64
CA THR A 171 -13.17 -7.06 -11.46
C THR A 171 -14.05 -8.25 -11.87
N LEU A 172 -14.07 -9.29 -11.03
CA LEU A 172 -14.80 -10.52 -11.25
C LEU A 172 -15.87 -10.72 -10.16
N PHE A 173 -17.12 -10.86 -10.58
CA PHE A 173 -18.24 -11.23 -9.71
C PHE A 173 -18.54 -12.73 -9.90
N LYS A 174 -18.33 -13.53 -8.86
CA LYS A 174 -18.53 -14.98 -8.91
C LYS A 174 -20.01 -15.36 -8.96
N GLU A 175 -20.84 -14.65 -8.21
CA GLU A 175 -22.28 -14.92 -8.13
C GLU A 175 -23.06 -14.13 -9.17
N GLU A 176 -24.07 -14.74 -9.78
CA GLU A 176 -24.92 -14.07 -10.76
C GLU A 176 -25.72 -12.92 -10.13
N THR A 177 -26.16 -13.10 -8.87
CA THR A 177 -26.87 -12.07 -8.13
C THR A 177 -25.99 -10.84 -7.89
N ASP A 178 -24.72 -11.03 -7.53
CA ASP A 178 -23.75 -9.93 -7.38
C ASP A 178 -23.54 -9.18 -8.71
N ARG A 179 -23.54 -9.88 -9.85
CA ARG A 179 -23.45 -9.25 -11.18
C ARG A 179 -24.64 -8.35 -11.46
N VAL A 180 -25.85 -8.75 -11.05
CA VAL A 180 -27.05 -7.93 -11.22
C VAL A 180 -26.98 -6.68 -10.35
N PHE A 181 -26.59 -6.82 -9.07
CA PHE A 181 -26.42 -5.66 -8.20
C PHE A 181 -25.32 -4.72 -8.70
N ALA A 182 -24.17 -5.25 -9.09
CA ALA A 182 -23.07 -4.45 -9.63
C ALA A 182 -23.48 -3.65 -10.88
N LYS A 183 -24.27 -4.24 -11.78
CA LYS A 183 -24.82 -3.53 -12.95
C LYS A 183 -25.69 -2.34 -12.55
N VAL A 184 -26.53 -2.49 -11.52
CA VAL A 184 -27.38 -1.40 -11.02
C VAL A 184 -26.54 -0.30 -10.38
N PHE A 185 -25.44 -0.64 -9.69
CA PHE A 185 -24.54 0.36 -9.10
C PHE A 185 -23.70 1.12 -10.15
N LEU A 186 -23.40 0.52 -11.30
CA LEU A 186 -22.55 1.11 -12.34
C LEU A 186 -23.32 1.87 -13.44
N GLN A 187 -24.65 1.74 -13.51
CA GLN A 187 -25.51 2.39 -14.49
C GLN A 187 -25.87 3.82 -14.07
#